data_AF-A0A661AEG9-F1
#
_entry.id   AF-A0A661AEG9-F1
#
_cell.length_a   1.000
_cell.length_b   1.000
_cell.length_c   1.000
_cell.angle_alpha   90.00
_cell.angle_beta   90.00
_cell.angle_gamma   90.00
#
_symmetry.space_group_name_H-M   'P 1'
#
loop_
_entity.id
_entity.type
_entity.pdbx_description
1 polymer ?
#
loop_
_entity_poly.entity_id
_entity_poly.type
_entity_poly.pdbx_seq_one_letter_code
_entity_poly.pdbx_strand_id
1 'polypeptide(L)'
;FYEVVDIPSQKGSVTVVGGGDIAFDYAINLSSRGYRVRIVARGVRALSLLQERAKERGVKIYTGWEIKGLEKTCVYAWKEGEVAFSSDYVLLATGRLPNVDFIDKRALKEKNLFLAGDVKNGFMRQVAIACGDGVKTAMKIRRMYEGNF
;
A
#
# COMPACT_ATOMS: atom_id res chain seq x y z
N PHE A 1 -6.62 9.43 6.83
CA PHE A 1 -6.90 8.01 7.11
C PHE A 1 -7.44 7.40 5.83
N TYR A 2 -6.82 6.34 5.30
CA TYR A 2 -7.42 5.59 4.21
C TYR A 2 -8.62 4.82 4.77
N GLU A 3 -9.81 5.04 4.22
CA GLU A 3 -10.98 4.25 4.57
C GLU A 3 -10.84 2.86 3.97
N VAL A 4 -10.98 1.83 4.81
CA VAL A 4 -11.20 0.48 4.29
C VAL A 4 -12.69 0.38 3.96
N VAL A 5 -13.02 0.71 2.72
CA VAL A 5 -14.40 0.88 2.23
C VAL A 5 -15.20 -0.42 2.32
N ASP A 6 -14.54 -1.59 2.24
CA ASP A 6 -15.23 -2.88 2.07
C ASP A 6 -15.10 -3.87 3.24
N ILE A 7 -14.66 -3.44 4.43
CA ILE A 7 -14.70 -4.36 5.59
C ILE A 7 -16.15 -4.46 6.11
N PRO A 8 -16.74 -5.68 6.11
CA PRO A 8 -18.11 -5.89 6.59
C PRO A 8 -18.30 -5.32 7.99
N SER A 9 -19.50 -4.87 8.34
CA SER A 9 -19.77 -4.26 9.65
C SER A 9 -19.66 -5.25 10.83
N GLN A 10 -19.67 -6.55 10.54
CA GLN A 10 -19.52 -7.61 11.52
C GLN A 10 -18.09 -7.63 12.09
N LYS A 11 -17.99 -7.34 13.39
CA LYS A 11 -16.71 -7.36 14.10
C LYS A 11 -16.12 -8.76 14.11
N GLY A 12 -14.80 -8.83 13.96
CA GLY A 12 -14.06 -10.08 13.95
C GLY A 12 -12.56 -9.86 14.12
N SER A 13 -11.80 -10.89 13.80
CA SER A 13 -10.35 -10.90 13.69
C SER A 13 -9.91 -10.55 12.27
N VAL A 14 -8.89 -9.70 12.14
CA VAL A 14 -8.34 -9.27 10.85
C VAL A 14 -6.85 -9.53 10.81
N THR A 15 -6.40 -10.18 9.74
CA THR A 15 -4.97 -10.27 9.41
C THR A 15 -4.65 -9.26 8.31
N VAL A 16 -3.87 -8.24 8.64
CA VAL A 16 -3.34 -7.28 7.67
C VAL A 16 -1.99 -7.79 7.17
N VAL A 17 -1.85 -7.98 5.87
CA VAL A 17 -0.62 -8.47 5.24
C VAL A 17 0.15 -7.31 4.62
N GLY A 18 1.32 -6.99 5.17
CA GLY A 18 2.17 -5.89 4.71
C GLY A 18 2.77 -5.08 5.85
N GLY A 19 3.88 -4.37 5.58
CA GLY A 19 4.65 -3.64 6.59
C GLY A 19 4.94 -2.17 6.25
N GLY A 20 4.23 -1.58 5.29
CA GLY A 20 4.33 -0.14 4.98
C GLY A 20 3.31 0.70 5.74
N ASP A 21 3.36 2.03 5.60
CA ASP A 21 2.49 2.96 6.31
C ASP A 21 0.99 2.63 6.17
N ILE A 22 0.56 2.28 4.95
CA ILE A 22 -0.83 1.91 4.66
C ILE A 22 -1.30 0.72 5.51
N ALA A 23 -0.44 -0.30 5.71
CA ALA A 23 -0.79 -1.46 6.51
C ALA A 23 -1.03 -1.08 7.98
N PHE A 24 -0.23 -0.17 8.52
CA PHE A 24 -0.37 0.32 9.88
C PHE A 24 -1.58 1.25 10.03
N ASP A 25 -1.81 2.16 9.08
CA ASP A 25 -2.99 3.02 9.06
C ASP A 25 -4.29 2.19 9.07
N TYR A 26 -4.36 1.15 8.24
CA TYR A 26 -5.50 0.24 8.25
C TYR A 26 -5.63 -0.51 9.57
N ALA A 27 -4.54 -1.02 10.12
CA ALA A 27 -4.60 -1.75 11.38
C ALA A 27 -5.05 -0.87 12.55
N ILE A 28 -4.57 0.38 12.60
CA ILE A 28 -4.98 1.39 13.58
C ILE A 28 -6.47 1.70 13.44
N ASN A 29 -6.93 1.98 12.22
CA ASN A 29 -8.34 2.30 11.96
C ASN A 29 -9.26 1.15 12.36
N LEU A 30 -8.90 -0.10 12.01
CA LEU A 30 -9.68 -1.28 12.33
C LEU A 30 -9.68 -1.59 13.82
N SER A 31 -8.53 -1.46 14.49
CA SER A 31 -8.49 -1.61 15.95
C SER A 31 -9.41 -0.60 16.64
N SER A 32 -9.38 0.67 16.19
CA SER A 32 -10.29 1.72 16.70
C SER A 32 -11.78 1.45 16.43
N ARG A 33 -12.12 0.63 15.43
CA ARG A 33 -13.49 0.16 15.15
C ARG A 33 -13.89 -1.09 15.97
N GLY A 34 -12.98 -1.62 16.79
CA GLY A 34 -13.20 -2.78 17.67
C GLY A 34 -12.86 -4.13 17.06
N TYR A 35 -12.07 -4.18 15.98
CA TYR A 35 -11.56 -5.44 15.41
C TYR A 35 -10.34 -5.95 16.18
N ARG A 36 -10.17 -7.27 16.24
CA ARG A 36 -8.92 -7.89 16.73
C ARG A 36 -7.92 -7.98 15.59
N VAL A 37 -7.00 -7.03 15.53
CA VAL A 37 -6.10 -6.90 14.38
C VAL A 37 -4.72 -7.48 14.68
N ARG A 38 -4.18 -8.20 13.70
CA ARG A 38 -2.76 -8.53 13.60
C ARG A 38 -2.18 -8.04 12.27
N ILE A 39 -0.92 -7.66 12.28
CA ILE A 39 -0.11 -7.39 11.09
C ILE A 39 0.85 -8.56 10.90
N VAL A 40 0.95 -9.10 9.68
CA VAL A 40 1.96 -10.09 9.30
C VAL A 40 2.77 -9.52 8.14
N ALA A 41 4.09 -9.43 8.31
CA ALA A 41 4.98 -8.80 7.34
C ALA A 41 6.39 -9.42 7.33
N ARG A 42 7.02 -9.40 6.15
CA ARG A 42 8.43 -9.75 5.98
C ARG A 42 9.36 -8.76 6.69
N GLY A 43 8.99 -7.48 6.67
CA GLY A 43 9.70 -6.42 7.36
C GLY A 43 8.84 -5.17 7.45
N VAL A 44 9.18 -4.28 8.38
CA VAL A 44 8.44 -3.04 8.64
C VAL A 44 9.23 -1.86 8.09
N ARG A 45 8.58 -1.07 7.23
CA ARG A 45 9.08 0.19 6.67
C ARG A 45 8.20 1.37 7.07
N ALA A 46 7.13 1.11 7.83
CA ALA A 46 6.23 2.15 8.31
C ALA A 46 6.94 3.08 9.30
N LEU A 47 6.50 4.34 9.34
CA LEU A 47 6.98 5.34 10.30
C LEU A 47 6.88 4.81 11.74
N SER A 48 7.91 5.05 12.56
CA SER A 48 7.96 4.60 13.96
C SER A 48 6.73 5.01 14.77
N LEU A 49 6.25 6.24 14.55
CA LEU A 49 5.03 6.75 15.16
C LEU A 49 3.79 5.90 14.85
N LEU A 50 3.66 5.37 13.63
CA LEU A 50 2.56 4.47 13.27
C LEU A 50 2.71 3.11 13.96
N GLN A 51 3.94 2.63 14.11
CA GLN A 51 4.20 1.37 14.83
C GLN A 51 3.84 1.49 16.31
N GLU A 52 4.20 2.59 16.96
CA GLU A 52 3.84 2.91 18.34
C GLU A 52 2.33 2.99 18.52
N ARG A 53 1.65 3.79 17.69
CA ARG A 53 0.19 3.95 17.70
C ARG A 53 -0.58 2.65 17.48
N ALA A 54 -0.02 1.73 16.69
CA ALA A 54 -0.60 0.41 16.49
C ALA A 54 -0.46 -0.46 17.76
N LYS A 55 0.71 -0.45 18.40
CA LYS A 55 0.96 -1.16 19.67
C LYS A 55 0.07 -0.65 20.81
N GLU A 56 -0.04 0.66 20.97
CA GLU A 56 -0.93 1.30 21.95
C GLU A 56 -2.39 0.87 21.81
N ARG A 57 -2.81 0.57 20.58
CA ARG A 57 -4.15 0.06 20.26
C ARG A 57 -4.25 -1.47 20.29
N GLY A 58 -3.27 -2.18 20.85
CA GLY A 58 -3.31 -3.64 20.98
C GLY A 58 -3.18 -4.41 19.66
N VAL A 59 -2.70 -3.78 18.58
CA VAL A 59 -2.42 -4.48 17.32
C VAL A 59 -1.22 -5.42 17.51
N LYS A 60 -1.39 -6.71 17.22
CA LYS A 60 -0.28 -7.67 17.25
C LYS A 60 0.56 -7.56 15.98
N ILE A 61 1.87 -7.40 16.12
CA ILE A 61 2.78 -7.20 14.96
C ILE A 61 3.72 -8.40 14.84
N TYR A 62 3.59 -9.15 13.73
CA TYR A 62 4.42 -10.28 13.37
C TYR A 62 5.35 -9.86 12.22
N THR A 63 6.60 -9.54 12.55
CA THR A 63 7.65 -9.17 11.58
C THR A 63 8.65 -10.30 11.35
N GLY A 64 9.30 -10.31 10.18
CA GLY A 64 10.20 -11.38 9.75
C GLY A 64 9.47 -12.61 9.21
N TRP A 65 8.18 -12.49 8.86
CA TRP A 65 7.37 -13.57 8.32
C TRP A 65 7.25 -13.45 6.80
N GLU A 66 7.72 -14.46 6.08
CA GLU A 66 7.60 -14.54 4.63
C GLU A 66 6.24 -15.13 4.26
N ILE A 67 5.40 -14.36 3.55
CA ILE A 67 4.08 -14.83 3.12
C ILE A 67 4.25 -15.82 1.96
N LYS A 68 3.78 -17.06 2.15
CA LYS A 68 3.86 -18.15 1.16
C LYS A 68 2.57 -18.29 0.35
N GLY A 69 1.42 -17.98 0.95
CA GLY A 69 0.15 -18.13 0.27
C GLY A 69 -1.02 -17.57 1.07
N LEU A 70 -2.16 -17.51 0.41
CA LEU A 70 -3.45 -17.14 0.98
C LEU A 70 -4.49 -18.14 0.48
N GLU A 71 -5.22 -18.74 1.40
CA GLU A 71 -6.41 -19.53 1.08
C GLU A 71 -7.60 -18.98 1.88
N LYS A 72 -8.60 -18.43 1.18
CA LYS A 72 -9.73 -17.73 1.79
C LYS A 72 -9.26 -16.66 2.78
N THR A 73 -9.45 -16.89 4.08
CA THR A 73 -9.08 -15.97 5.17
C THR A 73 -7.90 -16.47 6.01
N CYS A 74 -7.17 -17.47 5.48
CA CYS A 74 -6.00 -18.06 6.08
C CYS A 74 -4.72 -17.62 5.33
N VAL A 75 -3.80 -16.98 6.04
CA VAL A 75 -2.51 -16.55 5.49
C VAL A 75 -1.43 -17.55 5.93
N TYR A 76 -0.76 -18.18 4.97
CA TYR A 76 0.37 -19.07 5.22
C TYR A 76 1.66 -18.28 5.19
N ALA A 77 2.47 -18.38 6.24
CA ALA A 77 3.75 -17.70 6.30
C ALA A 77 4.83 -18.55 6.95
N TRP A 78 6.07 -18.27 6.56
CA TRP A 78 7.27 -18.97 7.01
C TRP A 78 8.18 -18.04 7.81
N LYS A 79 8.76 -18.56 8.88
CA LYS A 79 9.88 -17.93 9.58
C LYS A 79 10.92 -18.96 10.01
N GLU A 80 10.54 -19.84 10.94
CA GLU A 80 11.33 -20.99 11.43
C GLU A 80 10.55 -22.31 11.23
N GLY A 81 9.54 -22.25 10.39
CA GLY A 81 8.46 -23.22 10.27
C GLY A 81 7.27 -22.55 9.59
N GLU A 82 6.42 -23.37 8.98
CA GLU A 82 5.20 -22.88 8.35
C GLU A 82 4.11 -22.68 9.40
N VAL A 83 3.50 -21.51 9.39
CA VAL A 83 2.40 -21.15 10.29
C VAL A 83 1.24 -20.58 9.50
N ALA A 84 0.04 -21.01 9.87
CA ALA A 84 -1.22 -20.53 9.34
C ALA A 84 -1.82 -19.45 10.26
N PHE A 85 -1.99 -18.24 9.74
CA PHE A 85 -2.70 -17.15 10.40
C PHE A 85 -4.15 -17.10 9.92
N SER A 86 -5.05 -17.78 10.66
CA SER A 86 -6.49 -17.77 10.38
C SER A 86 -7.19 -16.55 11.00
N SER A 87 -8.10 -15.93 10.26
CA SER A 87 -8.89 -14.78 10.69
C SER A 87 -10.26 -14.78 10.02
N ASP A 88 -11.17 -13.92 10.50
CA ASP A 88 -12.46 -13.68 9.86
C ASP A 88 -12.29 -12.89 8.55
N TYR A 89 -11.27 -12.01 8.50
CA TYR A 89 -10.95 -11.20 7.33
C TYR A 89 -9.44 -11.11 7.10
N VAL A 90 -9.04 -10.97 5.84
CA VAL A 90 -7.65 -10.67 5.45
C VAL A 90 -7.64 -9.40 4.63
N LEU A 91 -6.73 -8.48 4.99
CA LEU A 91 -6.53 -7.22 4.26
C LEU A 91 -5.13 -7.20 3.66
N LEU A 92 -5.05 -7.16 2.33
CA LEU A 92 -3.78 -7.12 1.61
C LEU A 92 -3.31 -5.67 1.45
N ALA A 93 -2.23 -5.33 2.14
CA ALA A 93 -1.58 -4.01 2.11
C ALA A 93 -0.10 -4.15 1.68
N THR A 94 0.14 -4.93 0.63
CA THR A 94 1.49 -5.35 0.18
C THR A 94 2.20 -4.34 -0.70
N GLY A 95 1.51 -3.29 -1.15
CA GLY A 95 2.07 -2.22 -1.95
C GLY A 95 1.15 -1.80 -3.09
N ARG A 96 1.69 -1.02 -4.01
CA ARG A 96 1.02 -0.55 -5.23
C ARG A 96 2.02 -0.65 -6.37
N LEU A 97 1.55 -1.10 -7.53
CA LEU A 97 2.30 -1.09 -8.78
C LEU A 97 1.78 0.06 -9.66
N PRO A 98 2.63 0.68 -10.50
CA PRO A 98 2.15 1.60 -11.53
C PRO A 98 1.11 0.92 -12.42
N ASN A 99 -0.06 1.55 -12.56
CA ASN A 99 -1.10 1.05 -13.45
C ASN A 99 -0.86 1.59 -14.86
N VAL A 100 -0.16 0.82 -15.69
CA VAL A 100 0.15 1.16 -17.08
C VAL A 100 -0.18 0.03 -18.05
N ASP A 101 -0.87 -1.02 -17.59
CA ASP A 101 -1.13 -2.23 -18.37
C ASP A 101 -2.05 -1.97 -19.58
N PHE A 102 -2.80 -0.86 -19.53
CA PHE A 102 -3.66 -0.41 -20.63
C PHE A 102 -2.91 0.35 -21.74
N ILE A 103 -1.60 0.60 -21.57
CA ILE A 103 -0.76 1.34 -22.53
C ILE A 103 0.19 0.36 -23.21
N ASP A 104 0.33 0.43 -24.53
CA ASP A 104 1.36 -0.33 -25.25
C ASP A 104 2.76 0.03 -24.72
N LYS A 105 3.57 -0.98 -24.41
CA LYS A 105 4.96 -0.80 -23.93
C LYS A 105 5.84 -0.01 -24.92
N ARG A 106 5.51 -0.01 -26.21
CA ARG A 106 6.17 0.83 -27.23
C ARG A 106 5.79 2.30 -27.03
N ALA A 107 4.51 2.57 -26.81
CA ALA A 107 4.00 3.91 -26.54
C ALA A 107 4.63 4.53 -25.27
N LEU A 108 4.94 3.72 -24.25
CA LEU A 108 5.67 4.16 -23.05
C LEU A 108 7.07 4.76 -23.33
N LYS A 109 7.64 4.51 -24.52
CA LYS A 109 8.94 5.04 -24.93
C LYS A 109 8.83 6.26 -25.85
N GLU A 110 7.62 6.63 -26.25
CA GLU A 110 7.38 7.72 -27.18
C GLU A 110 7.64 9.09 -26.54
N LYS A 111 8.25 10.00 -27.31
CA LYS A 111 8.63 11.33 -26.80
C LYS A 111 7.45 12.25 -26.52
N ASN A 112 6.29 11.96 -27.12
CA ASN A 112 5.05 12.72 -26.95
C ASN A 112 4.13 12.13 -25.86
N LEU A 113 4.54 11.04 -25.19
CA LEU A 113 3.84 10.53 -24.02
C LEU A 113 4.51 11.02 -22.74
N PHE A 114 3.70 11.57 -21.84
CA PHE A 114 4.18 12.08 -20.57
C PHE A 114 3.49 11.37 -19.41
N LEU A 115 4.29 10.97 -18.43
CA LEU A 115 3.83 10.36 -17.19
C LEU A 115 3.93 11.37 -16.05
N ALA A 116 2.93 11.39 -15.17
CA ALA A 116 2.89 12.25 -13.99
C ALA A 116 2.31 11.51 -12.78
N GLY A 117 2.79 11.86 -11.59
CA GLY A 117 2.34 11.28 -10.34
C GLY A 117 2.97 9.93 -10.01
N ASP A 118 2.28 9.14 -9.20
CA ASP A 118 2.80 7.90 -8.61
C ASP A 118 3.28 6.88 -9.64
N VAL A 119 2.77 6.94 -10.87
CA VAL A 119 3.12 6.04 -11.96
C VAL A 119 4.62 6.06 -12.32
N LYS A 120 5.34 7.16 -12.04
CA LYS A 120 6.78 7.30 -12.31
C LYS A 120 7.65 7.68 -11.11
N ASN A 121 7.05 8.03 -9.97
CA ASN A 121 7.78 8.60 -8.82
C ASN A 121 8.29 7.54 -7.80
N GLY A 122 8.16 6.25 -8.10
CA GLY A 122 8.76 5.17 -7.31
C GLY A 122 8.30 5.18 -5.85
N PHE A 123 9.20 5.49 -4.92
CA PHE A 123 8.86 5.58 -3.49
C PHE A 123 8.20 6.91 -3.08
N MET A 124 8.36 7.98 -3.89
CA MET A 124 7.85 9.33 -3.63
C MET A 124 6.38 9.49 -4.03
N ARG A 125 5.51 8.78 -3.32
CA ARG A 125 4.08 8.64 -3.66
C ARG A 125 3.16 9.45 -2.76
N GLN A 126 3.53 10.71 -2.56
CA GLN A 126 2.78 11.67 -1.74
C GLN A 126 1.93 12.57 -2.63
N VAL A 127 0.75 12.96 -2.14
CA VAL A 127 -0.20 13.80 -2.90
C VAL A 127 0.45 15.08 -3.41
N ALA A 128 1.20 15.79 -2.56
CA ALA A 128 1.87 17.03 -2.95
C ALA A 128 2.89 16.82 -4.09
N ILE A 129 3.64 15.71 -4.05
CA ILE A 129 4.61 15.35 -5.09
C ILE A 129 3.87 15.05 -6.40
N ALA A 130 2.80 14.25 -6.33
CA ALA A 130 2.02 13.91 -7.51
C ALA A 130 1.39 15.14 -8.17
N CYS A 131 0.82 16.06 -7.38
CA CYS A 131 0.27 17.33 -7.87
C CYS A 131 1.36 18.21 -8.52
N GLY A 132 2.49 18.41 -7.84
CA GLY A 132 3.58 19.22 -8.37
C GLY A 132 4.16 18.64 -9.66
N ASP A 133 4.25 17.32 -9.74
CA ASP A 133 4.70 16.61 -10.93
C ASP A 133 3.70 16.69 -12.09
N GLY A 134 2.39 16.69 -11.81
CA GLY A 134 1.34 17.01 -12.78
C GLY A 134 1.51 18.41 -13.38
N VAL A 135 1.66 19.43 -12.54
CA VAL A 135 1.88 20.82 -12.97
C VAL A 135 3.16 20.93 -13.81
N LYS A 136 4.27 20.37 -13.32
CA LYS A 136 5.56 20.34 -14.04
C LYS A 136 5.44 19.68 -15.41
N THR A 137 4.66 18.61 -15.50
CA THR A 137 4.45 17.86 -16.74
C THR A 137 3.63 18.68 -17.73
N ALA A 138 2.55 19.33 -17.29
CA ALA A 138 1.75 20.23 -18.11
C ALA A 138 2.58 21.40 -18.69
N MET A 139 3.43 22.03 -17.87
CA MET A 139 4.33 23.10 -18.33
C MET A 139 5.32 22.64 -19.40
N LYS A 140 5.84 21.41 -19.29
CA LYS A 140 6.73 20.82 -20.31
C LYS A 140 6.00 20.58 -21.62
N ILE A 141 4.80 20.02 -21.56
CA ILE A 141 3.95 19.79 -22.75
C ILE A 141 3.71 21.13 -23.44
N ARG A 142 3.24 22.14 -22.70
CA ARG A 142 3.00 23.49 -23.26
C ARG A 142 4.23 24.05 -23.97
N ARG A 143 5.40 24.01 -23.32
CA ARG A 143 6.65 24.51 -23.91
C ARG A 143 7.05 23.77 -25.19
N MET A 144 6.79 22.46 -25.27
CA MET A 144 7.06 21.67 -26.48
C MET A 144 6.17 22.08 -27.66
N TYR A 145 4.92 22.46 -27.41
CA TYR A 145 3.99 22.91 -28.46
C TYR A 145 4.19 24.38 -28.89
N GLU A 146 4.66 25.26 -27.99
CA GLU A 146 4.85 26.69 -28.28
C GLU A 146 6.16 27.02 -29.05
N GLY A 147 6.98 26.02 -29.39
CA GLY A 147 8.03 26.16 -30.42
C GLY A 147 9.25 27.05 -30.10
N ASN A 148 9.46 27.51 -28.87
CA ASN A 148 10.54 28.47 -28.55
C ASN A 148 11.85 27.83 -28.03
N PHE A 149 12.89 27.92 -28.86
CA PHE A 149 14.28 28.21 -28.46
C PHE A 149 14.73 29.50 -29.14
#